data_AF-A0A2S9YBZ1-F1
#
_entry.id   AF-A0A2S9YBZ1-F1
#
_cell.length_a   1.000
_cell.length_b   1.000
_cell.length_c   1.000
_cell.angle_alpha   90.00
_cell.angle_beta   90.00
_cell.angle_gamma   90.00
#
_symmetry.space_group_name_H-M   'P 1'
#
loop_
_entity.id
_entity.type
_entity.pdbx_description
1 polymer ?
#
loop_
_entity_poly.entity_id
_entity_poly.type
_entity_poly.pdbx_seq_one_letter_code
_entity_poly.pdbx_strand_id
1 'polypeptide(L)'
;MLNFIAALFGPRVKLPRDRVTRIARRARKQAKEHVDTMQRIVDEISGLPGLADTTKTKRLPRGFYDRVDDLHTAYDRYVETVRGELGLADAAVPGTPAGKGGCYAAPFGVSGPETLAIYREVRTWKDFPQVAQRLGELGEQQFKDIQAGHTGKDPEKIRMTSKAAGRGRQTFAERGQACPFLDEGKGRCRIWERRPISCRMHHIVGDSALADPRHERHADVEVVNIRLPVRPQVTLSQIDKRMELGLSPFLYASVLQLLQLGEGELLQEVGEAPRRMQQDGRVVQKANRNVKHAKKHQKKNKQQKKKRK
;
A
#
# COMPACT_ATOMS: atom_id res chain seq x y z
N MET A 1 -25.89 31.04 -2.20
CA MET A 1 -26.29 29.99 -1.21
C MET A 1 -25.17 29.01 -0.85
N LEU A 2 -24.28 28.59 -1.76
CA LEU A 2 -23.18 27.63 -1.45
C LEU A 2 -22.11 28.16 -0.46
N ASN A 3 -21.85 29.46 -0.43
CA ASN A 3 -20.84 30.06 0.46
C ASN A 3 -21.29 30.21 1.93
N PHE A 4 -22.61 30.24 2.20
CA PHE A 4 -23.14 30.38 3.57
C PHE A 4 -23.07 29.06 4.35
N ILE A 5 -23.23 27.92 3.67
CA ILE A 5 -23.05 26.58 4.27
C ILE A 5 -21.56 26.31 4.53
N ALA A 6 -20.64 26.78 3.67
CA ALA A 6 -19.21 26.64 3.91
C ALA A 6 -18.71 27.40 5.16
N ALA A 7 -19.34 28.54 5.49
CA ALA A 7 -19.03 29.33 6.68
C ALA A 7 -19.41 28.61 7.99
N LEU A 8 -20.51 27.84 8.00
CA LEU A 8 -20.98 27.09 9.18
C LEU A 8 -20.13 25.86 9.54
N PHE A 9 -19.33 25.34 8.61
CA PHE A 9 -18.55 24.10 8.84
C PHE A 9 -17.02 24.30 8.85
N GLY A 10 -16.53 25.51 8.58
CA GLY A 10 -15.11 25.85 8.52
C GLY A 10 -14.35 25.12 7.40
N PRO A 11 -13.10 25.53 7.10
CA PRO A 11 -12.32 24.89 6.06
C PRO A 11 -11.97 23.44 6.46
N ARG A 12 -12.12 22.50 5.51
CA ARG A 12 -11.62 21.14 5.69
C ARG A 12 -10.09 21.15 5.70
N VAL A 13 -9.50 20.56 6.72
CA VAL A 13 -8.06 20.28 6.76
C VAL A 13 -7.72 19.35 5.60
N LYS A 14 -6.77 19.76 4.76
CA LYS A 14 -6.25 18.95 3.66
C LYS A 14 -4.75 18.78 3.87
N LEU A 15 -4.30 17.52 3.95
CA LEU A 15 -2.87 17.24 3.97
C LEU A 15 -2.27 17.51 2.58
N PRO A 16 -0.95 17.66 2.45
CA PRO A 16 -0.30 17.81 1.14
C PRO A 16 -0.69 16.70 0.15
N ARG A 17 -0.82 15.46 0.64
CA ARG A 17 -1.28 14.30 -0.16
C ARG A 17 -2.73 14.41 -0.67
N ASP A 18 -3.55 15.25 -0.04
CA ASP A 18 -4.96 15.44 -0.42
C ASP A 18 -5.15 16.56 -1.45
N ARG A 19 -4.10 17.35 -1.74
CA ARG A 19 -4.16 18.40 -2.76
C ARG A 19 -4.44 17.79 -4.13
N VAL A 20 -5.25 18.47 -4.94
CA VAL A 20 -5.62 18.02 -6.28
C VAL A 20 -4.86 18.87 -7.28
N THR A 21 -4.02 18.24 -8.09
CA THR A 21 -3.35 18.94 -9.20
C THR A 21 -4.15 18.74 -10.48
N ARG A 22 -4.47 19.84 -11.15
CA ARG A 22 -5.12 19.79 -12.46
C ARG A 22 -4.07 19.48 -13.52
N ILE A 23 -4.13 18.27 -14.07
CA ILE A 23 -3.26 17.89 -15.20
C ILE A 23 -3.70 18.63 -16.48
N ALA A 24 -2.75 19.30 -17.13
CA ALA A 24 -2.98 20.06 -18.36
C ALA A 24 -3.46 19.16 -19.52
N ARG A 25 -4.22 19.74 -20.47
CA ARG A 25 -4.78 18.98 -21.61
C ARG A 25 -3.69 18.32 -22.45
N ARG A 26 -2.55 18.99 -22.64
CA ARG A 26 -1.40 18.48 -23.38
C ARG A 26 -0.83 17.21 -22.73
N ALA A 27 -0.52 17.27 -21.43
CA ALA A 27 -0.07 16.12 -20.65
C ALA A 27 -1.07 14.95 -20.71
N ARG A 28 -2.39 15.22 -20.60
CA ARG A 28 -3.42 14.16 -20.75
C ARG A 28 -3.42 13.52 -22.14
N LYS A 29 -3.18 14.31 -23.20
CA LYS A 29 -3.10 13.80 -24.57
C LYS A 29 -1.90 12.88 -24.73
N GLN A 30 -0.73 13.28 -24.20
CA GLN A 30 0.48 12.46 -24.27
C GLN A 30 0.36 11.17 -23.46
N ALA A 31 -0.25 11.23 -22.28
CA ALA A 31 -0.37 10.06 -21.41
C ALA A 31 -1.56 9.14 -21.76
N LYS A 32 -2.30 9.41 -22.85
CA LYS A 32 -3.55 8.71 -23.18
C LYS A 32 -3.38 7.20 -23.29
N GLU A 33 -2.33 6.74 -23.96
CA GLU A 33 -2.05 5.31 -24.14
C GLU A 33 -1.86 4.59 -22.79
N HIS A 34 -1.19 5.25 -21.83
CA HIS A 34 -1.01 4.70 -20.50
C HIS A 34 -2.33 4.65 -19.72
N VAL A 35 -3.22 5.64 -19.89
CA VAL A 35 -4.57 5.61 -19.30
C VAL A 35 -5.39 4.45 -19.85
N ASP A 36 -5.37 4.26 -21.17
CA ASP A 36 -6.10 3.18 -21.85
C ASP A 36 -5.52 1.80 -21.44
N THR A 37 -4.20 1.70 -21.27
CA THR A 37 -3.53 0.50 -20.77
C THR A 37 -3.93 0.18 -19.33
N MET A 38 -3.89 1.17 -18.43
CA MET A 38 -4.35 0.98 -17.04
C MET A 38 -5.80 0.53 -16.99
N GLN A 39 -6.67 1.12 -17.82
CA GLN A 39 -8.07 0.73 -17.89
C GLN A 39 -8.23 -0.74 -18.30
N ARG A 40 -7.54 -1.17 -19.35
CA ARG A 40 -7.55 -2.57 -19.78
C ARG A 40 -7.11 -3.50 -18.66
N ILE A 41 -6.04 -3.17 -17.94
CA ILE A 41 -5.52 -4.00 -16.85
C ILE A 41 -6.54 -4.12 -15.71
N VAL A 42 -7.17 -3.02 -15.27
CA VAL A 42 -8.21 -3.12 -14.21
C VAL A 42 -9.45 -3.88 -14.69
N ASP A 43 -9.81 -3.77 -15.97
CA ASP A 43 -10.90 -4.57 -16.54
C ASP A 43 -10.54 -6.07 -16.56
N GLU A 44 -9.28 -6.42 -16.88
CA GLU A 44 -8.76 -7.78 -16.82
C GLU A 44 -8.72 -8.34 -15.39
N ILE A 45 -8.27 -7.56 -14.39
CA ILE A 45 -8.32 -7.95 -12.97
C ILE A 45 -9.76 -8.22 -12.56
N SER A 46 -10.67 -7.30 -12.89
CA SER A 46 -12.10 -7.46 -12.62
C SER A 46 -12.65 -8.72 -13.29
N GLY A 47 -12.20 -9.06 -14.50
CA GLY A 47 -12.62 -10.26 -15.23
C GLY A 47 -12.13 -11.59 -14.66
N LEU A 48 -11.22 -11.61 -13.67
CA LEU A 48 -10.61 -12.85 -13.18
C LEU A 48 -11.65 -13.81 -12.54
N PRO A 49 -11.70 -15.09 -12.96
CA PRO A 49 -12.61 -16.08 -12.38
C PRO A 49 -12.33 -16.32 -10.89
N GLY A 50 -13.37 -16.30 -10.07
CA GLY A 50 -13.27 -16.53 -8.62
C GLY A 50 -12.84 -15.32 -7.78
N LEU A 51 -12.69 -14.13 -8.39
CA LEU A 51 -12.31 -12.91 -7.68
C LEU A 51 -13.26 -12.57 -6.51
N ALA A 52 -14.56 -12.78 -6.71
CA ALA A 52 -15.58 -12.53 -5.70
C ALA A 52 -15.57 -13.54 -4.54
N ASP A 53 -14.94 -14.70 -4.73
CA ASP A 53 -14.88 -15.75 -3.73
C ASP A 53 -13.60 -15.67 -2.88
N THR A 54 -12.81 -14.59 -3.00
CA THR A 54 -11.51 -14.45 -2.33
C THR A 54 -11.61 -14.60 -0.82
N THR A 55 -12.60 -13.98 -0.17
CA THR A 55 -12.81 -14.06 1.29
C THR A 55 -13.23 -15.45 1.74
N LYS A 56 -14.00 -16.17 0.93
CA LYS A 56 -14.49 -17.53 1.22
C LYS A 56 -13.39 -18.58 1.00
N THR A 57 -12.68 -18.47 -0.11
CA THR A 57 -11.67 -19.46 -0.52
C THR A 57 -10.30 -19.19 0.08
N LYS A 58 -10.05 -17.97 0.56
CA LYS A 58 -8.71 -17.48 0.98
C LYS A 58 -7.66 -17.72 -0.12
N ARG A 59 -8.09 -17.64 -1.38
CA ARG A 59 -7.26 -17.81 -2.57
C ARG A 59 -7.60 -16.70 -3.56
N LEU A 60 -6.56 -16.24 -4.25
CA LEU A 60 -6.70 -15.28 -5.34
C LEU A 60 -6.74 -16.01 -6.67
N PRO A 61 -7.43 -15.46 -7.69
CA PRO A 61 -7.36 -16.01 -9.04
C PRO A 61 -5.92 -16.04 -9.56
N ARG A 62 -5.62 -17.00 -10.46
CA ARG A 62 -4.31 -17.09 -11.11
C ARG A 62 -4.00 -15.82 -11.92
N GLY A 63 -2.78 -15.31 -11.80
CA GLY A 63 -2.32 -14.11 -12.50
C GLY A 63 -2.80 -12.80 -11.87
N PHE A 64 -3.47 -12.85 -10.71
CA PHE A 64 -3.92 -11.66 -9.99
C PHE A 64 -2.75 -10.72 -9.68
N TYR A 65 -1.68 -11.24 -9.08
CA TYR A 65 -0.54 -10.42 -8.67
C TYR A 65 0.24 -9.87 -9.85
N ASP A 66 0.39 -10.66 -10.92
CA ASP A 66 1.02 -10.21 -12.17
C ASP A 66 0.26 -9.00 -12.75
N ARG A 67 -1.07 -9.03 -12.71
CA ARG A 67 -1.89 -7.90 -13.18
C ARG A 67 -1.84 -6.68 -12.27
N VAL A 68 -1.69 -6.87 -10.95
CA VAL A 68 -1.42 -5.74 -10.05
C VAL A 68 -0.06 -5.10 -10.36
N ASP A 69 0.95 -5.90 -10.69
CA ASP A 69 2.27 -5.40 -11.09
C ASP A 69 2.24 -4.68 -12.44
N ASP A 70 1.48 -5.22 -13.40
CA ASP A 70 1.23 -4.55 -14.68
C ASP A 70 0.54 -3.18 -14.45
N LEU A 71 -0.43 -3.10 -13.53
CA LEU A 71 -1.12 -1.86 -13.20
C LEU A 71 -0.16 -0.83 -12.60
N HIS A 72 0.68 -1.22 -11.65
CA HIS A 72 1.70 -0.35 -11.07
C HIS A 72 2.70 0.14 -12.13
N THR A 73 3.16 -0.75 -13.00
CA THR A 73 4.07 -0.42 -14.09
C THR A 73 3.43 0.58 -15.08
N ALA A 74 2.19 0.34 -15.48
CA ALA A 74 1.45 1.25 -16.36
C ALA A 74 1.21 2.62 -15.71
N TYR A 75 0.95 2.63 -14.40
CA TYR A 75 0.81 3.85 -13.62
C TYR A 75 2.12 4.63 -13.51
N ASP A 76 3.25 3.97 -13.29
CA ASP A 76 4.56 4.64 -13.24
C ASP A 76 4.90 5.29 -14.58
N ARG A 77 4.60 4.63 -15.72
CA ARG A 77 4.76 5.23 -17.06
C ARG A 77 3.85 6.43 -17.28
N TYR A 78 2.61 6.35 -16.82
CA TYR A 78 1.68 7.49 -16.82
C TYR A 78 2.23 8.65 -15.98
N VAL A 79 2.69 8.39 -14.77
CA VAL A 79 3.29 9.40 -13.88
C VAL A 79 4.48 10.04 -14.56
N GLU A 80 5.42 9.26 -15.10
CA GLU A 80 6.63 9.78 -15.74
C GLU A 80 6.32 10.67 -16.94
N THR A 81 5.37 10.27 -17.79
CA THR A 81 4.92 11.10 -18.93
C THR A 81 4.33 12.43 -18.45
N VAL A 82 3.49 12.39 -17.41
CA VAL A 82 2.88 13.61 -16.87
C VAL A 82 3.90 14.47 -16.14
N ARG A 83 4.88 13.87 -15.45
CA ARG A 83 5.99 14.59 -14.79
C ARG A 83 6.82 15.38 -15.80
N GLY A 84 7.19 14.77 -16.93
CA GLY A 84 7.93 15.44 -17.99
C GLY A 84 7.17 16.66 -18.52
N GLU A 85 5.87 16.53 -18.76
CA GLU A 85 5.02 17.62 -19.26
C GLU A 85 4.74 18.72 -18.21
N LEU A 86 4.94 18.43 -16.92
CA LEU A 86 4.79 19.40 -15.82
C LEU A 86 6.14 19.95 -15.33
N GLY A 87 7.27 19.53 -15.91
CA GLY A 87 8.61 19.98 -15.47
C GLY A 87 9.00 19.47 -14.08
N LEU A 88 8.60 18.25 -13.72
CA LEU A 88 8.78 17.67 -12.37
C LEU A 88 9.93 16.64 -12.29
N ALA A 89 10.95 16.77 -13.14
CA ALA A 89 12.06 15.82 -13.21
C ALA A 89 12.80 15.73 -11.86
N ASP A 90 13.07 16.88 -11.24
CA ASP A 90 13.83 16.99 -9.98
C ASP A 90 12.96 16.93 -8.72
N ALA A 91 11.65 16.76 -8.87
CA ALA A 91 10.75 16.71 -7.73
C ALA A 91 11.06 15.49 -6.83
N ALA A 92 11.20 15.74 -5.54
CA ALA A 92 11.45 14.67 -4.58
C ALA A 92 10.19 13.81 -4.39
N VAL A 93 10.36 12.49 -4.26
CA VAL A 93 9.24 11.55 -4.13
C VAL A 93 9.33 10.75 -2.84
N PRO A 94 8.20 10.47 -2.14
CA PRO A 94 8.21 9.69 -0.91
C PRO A 94 8.89 8.34 -1.05
N GLY A 95 9.77 8.03 -0.10
CA GLY A 95 10.54 6.79 -0.09
C GLY A 95 11.91 6.89 -0.77
N THR A 96 12.31 8.09 -1.20
CA THR A 96 13.70 8.43 -1.54
C THR A 96 14.33 9.23 -0.41
N PRO A 97 15.68 9.30 -0.32
CA PRO A 97 16.34 10.11 0.70
C PRO A 97 15.89 11.57 0.71
N ALA A 98 15.72 12.17 -0.47
CA ALA A 98 15.24 13.55 -0.63
C ALA A 98 13.75 13.69 -0.26
N GLY A 99 12.91 12.72 -0.60
CA GLY A 99 11.46 12.79 -0.35
C GLY A 99 10.99 12.14 0.94
N LYS A 100 11.89 11.71 1.84
CA LYS A 100 11.54 10.94 3.05
C LYS A 100 10.56 11.67 3.98
N GLY A 101 10.53 13.01 3.96
CA GLY A 101 9.55 13.82 4.72
C GLY A 101 8.09 13.39 4.43
N GLY A 102 7.80 13.02 3.18
CA GLY A 102 6.47 12.53 2.80
C GLY A 102 6.10 11.17 3.41
N CYS A 103 7.04 10.43 3.99
CA CYS A 103 6.81 9.13 4.65
C CYS A 103 6.38 9.24 6.13
N TYR A 104 6.28 10.44 6.68
CA TYR A 104 5.76 10.68 8.03
C TYR A 104 4.24 10.94 8.06
N ALA A 105 3.61 11.03 6.89
CA ALA A 105 2.16 11.04 6.75
C ALA A 105 1.65 9.66 6.29
N ALA A 106 0.70 9.10 7.03
CA ALA A 106 0.12 7.79 6.71
C ALA A 106 -0.57 7.79 5.33
N PRO A 107 -0.25 6.80 4.46
CA PRO A 107 -0.94 6.66 3.18
C PRO A 107 -2.42 6.32 3.36
N PHE A 108 -3.27 7.00 2.59
CA PHE A 108 -4.73 6.87 2.62
C PHE A 108 -5.25 6.66 1.19
N GLY A 109 -6.32 5.88 1.06
CA GLY A 109 -6.89 5.49 -0.23
C GLY A 109 -6.09 4.40 -0.92
N VAL A 110 -5.54 3.45 -0.16
CA VAL A 110 -4.90 2.25 -0.69
C VAL A 110 -5.99 1.24 -1.04
N SER A 111 -5.94 0.68 -2.26
CA SER A 111 -6.90 -0.33 -2.69
C SER A 111 -6.59 -1.72 -2.11
N GLY A 112 -7.57 -2.61 -2.15
CA GLY A 112 -7.44 -4.00 -1.76
C GLY A 112 -6.37 -4.76 -2.56
N PRO A 113 -6.36 -4.71 -3.91
CA PRO A 113 -5.30 -5.32 -4.72
C PRO A 113 -3.89 -4.84 -4.36
N GLU A 114 -3.72 -3.55 -4.11
CA GLU A 114 -2.42 -3.00 -3.68
C GLU A 114 -2.03 -3.51 -2.30
N THR A 115 -2.98 -3.54 -1.36
CA THR A 115 -2.74 -4.04 -0.01
C THR A 115 -2.36 -5.52 -0.05
N LEU A 116 -3.01 -6.33 -0.88
CA LEU A 116 -2.68 -7.74 -1.08
C LEU A 116 -1.25 -7.93 -1.60
N ALA A 117 -0.82 -7.12 -2.58
CA ALA A 117 0.53 -7.16 -3.12
C ALA A 117 1.58 -6.73 -2.07
N ILE A 118 1.29 -5.67 -1.30
CA ILE A 118 2.15 -5.23 -0.20
C ILE A 118 2.25 -6.32 0.86
N TYR A 119 1.12 -6.87 1.31
CA TYR A 119 1.07 -7.93 2.31
C TYR A 119 1.88 -9.15 1.85
N ARG A 120 1.72 -9.58 0.60
CA ARG A 120 2.47 -10.71 0.04
C ARG A 120 3.99 -10.51 0.12
N GLU A 121 4.46 -9.31 -0.17
CA GLU A 121 5.87 -8.95 -0.08
C GLU A 121 6.33 -8.94 1.39
N VAL A 122 5.73 -8.08 2.21
CA VAL A 122 6.23 -7.79 3.56
C VAL A 122 6.09 -8.96 4.52
N ARG A 123 5.09 -9.83 4.30
CA ARG A 123 4.86 -11.02 5.12
C ARG A 123 6.04 -12.00 5.06
N THR A 124 6.87 -11.93 4.01
CA THR A 124 8.06 -12.78 3.85
C THR A 124 9.32 -12.22 4.51
N TRP A 125 9.26 -10.98 5.03
CA TRP A 125 10.39 -10.36 5.69
C TRP A 125 10.72 -11.04 7.02
N LYS A 126 12.02 -11.10 7.34
CA LYS A 126 12.50 -11.73 8.58
C LYS A 126 12.04 -11.00 9.84
N ASP A 127 11.87 -9.70 9.74
CA ASP A 127 11.42 -8.79 10.80
C ASP A 127 9.93 -8.43 10.68
N PHE A 128 9.16 -9.22 9.92
CA PHE A 128 7.73 -8.97 9.77
C PHE A 128 6.97 -8.88 11.10
N PRO A 129 7.25 -9.70 12.15
CA PRO A 129 6.56 -9.53 13.44
C PRO A 129 6.71 -8.12 14.04
N GLN A 130 7.91 -7.54 13.96
CA GLN A 130 8.18 -6.18 14.42
C GLN A 130 7.46 -5.15 13.55
N VAL A 131 7.48 -5.34 12.23
CA VAL A 131 6.75 -4.48 11.29
C VAL A 131 5.23 -4.56 11.54
N ALA A 132 4.68 -5.74 11.77
CA ALA A 132 3.26 -5.96 12.05
C ALA A 132 2.83 -5.32 13.37
N GLN A 133 3.62 -5.49 14.44
CA GLN A 133 3.39 -4.78 15.70
C GLN A 133 3.33 -3.27 15.47
N ARG A 134 4.30 -2.73 14.72
CA ARG A 134 4.37 -1.30 14.44
C ARG A 134 3.20 -0.79 13.60
N LEU A 135 2.76 -1.57 12.60
CA LEU A 135 1.55 -1.28 11.83
C LEU A 135 0.31 -1.23 12.74
N GLY A 136 0.26 -2.07 13.78
CA GLY A 136 -0.84 -2.14 14.74
C GLY A 136 -0.92 -0.90 15.62
N GLU A 137 0.19 -0.56 16.26
CA GLU A 137 0.33 0.63 17.08
C GLU A 137 -0.06 1.90 16.30
N LEU A 138 0.49 2.06 15.08
CA LEU A 138 0.22 3.24 14.25
C LEU A 138 -1.20 3.25 13.68
N GLY A 139 -1.73 2.10 13.29
CA GLY A 139 -3.11 1.98 12.80
C GLY A 139 -4.12 2.33 13.89
N GLU A 140 -3.96 1.78 15.09
CA GLU A 140 -4.80 2.09 16.25
C GLU A 140 -4.72 3.56 16.62
N GLN A 141 -3.51 4.12 16.69
CA GLN A 141 -3.31 5.52 17.01
C GLN A 141 -3.97 6.44 15.98
N GLN A 142 -3.87 6.12 14.69
CA GLN A 142 -4.54 6.88 13.64
C GLN A 142 -6.06 6.88 13.80
N PHE A 143 -6.67 5.74 14.14
CA PHE A 143 -8.10 5.67 14.40
C PHE A 143 -8.50 6.46 15.64
N LYS A 144 -7.72 6.38 16.74
CA LYS A 144 -7.94 7.19 17.95
C LYS A 144 -7.94 8.69 17.64
N ASP A 145 -7.00 9.16 16.81
CA ASP A 145 -6.94 10.59 16.44
C ASP A 145 -8.15 11.04 15.61
N ILE A 146 -8.63 10.17 14.72
CA ILE A 146 -9.82 10.44 13.90
C ILE A 146 -11.08 10.43 14.78
N GLN A 147 -11.19 9.49 15.71
CA GLN A 147 -12.32 9.36 16.63
C GLN A 147 -12.37 10.50 17.66
N ALA A 148 -11.22 10.99 18.15
CA ALA A 148 -11.17 12.10 19.09
C ALA A 148 -11.82 13.38 18.53
N GLY A 149 -11.78 13.58 17.20
CA GLY A 149 -12.44 14.71 16.53
C GLY A 149 -13.90 14.45 16.15
N HIS A 150 -14.46 13.28 16.44
CA HIS A 150 -15.80 12.90 16.04
C HIS A 150 -16.84 13.31 17.09
N THR A 151 -17.78 14.16 16.69
CA THR A 151 -18.88 14.65 17.54
C THR A 151 -20.24 14.01 17.17
N GLY A 152 -20.24 12.99 16.32
CA GLY A 152 -21.47 12.31 15.91
C GLY A 152 -21.94 11.27 16.93
N LYS A 153 -23.21 10.85 16.81
CA LYS A 153 -23.82 9.85 17.69
C LYS A 153 -23.26 8.43 17.53
N ASP A 154 -22.60 8.15 16.40
CA ASP A 154 -22.09 6.82 16.06
C ASP A 154 -20.60 6.90 15.67
N PRO A 155 -19.68 6.58 16.61
CA PRO A 155 -18.24 6.65 16.39
C PRO A 155 -17.72 5.64 15.35
N GLU A 156 -18.54 4.67 14.92
CA GLU A 156 -18.16 3.68 13.91
C GLU A 156 -18.47 4.18 12.48
N LYS A 157 -19.33 5.20 12.33
CA LYS A 157 -19.76 5.74 11.01
C LYS A 157 -19.04 7.02 10.59
N ILE A 158 -17.77 7.17 10.93
CA ILE A 158 -16.99 8.35 10.54
C ILE A 158 -16.78 8.35 9.03
N ARG A 159 -17.41 9.29 8.32
CA ARG A 159 -17.12 9.51 6.90
C ARG A 159 -15.67 9.97 6.75
N MET A 160 -14.89 9.31 5.91
CA MET A 160 -13.47 9.65 5.69
C MET A 160 -13.26 11.04 5.06
N THR A 161 -14.30 11.64 4.49
CA THR A 161 -14.29 13.03 3.98
C THR A 161 -14.67 14.07 5.04
N SER A 162 -14.86 13.66 6.30
CA SER A 162 -15.25 14.54 7.41
C SER A 162 -14.08 15.39 7.93
N LYS A 163 -14.40 16.45 8.68
CA LYS A 163 -13.42 17.28 9.38
C LYS A 163 -12.63 16.50 10.43
N ALA A 164 -13.30 15.57 11.13
CA ALA A 164 -12.69 14.67 12.10
C ALA A 164 -11.58 13.82 11.45
N ALA A 165 -11.89 13.21 10.30
CA ALA A 165 -10.90 12.43 9.54
C ALA A 165 -9.73 13.29 9.05
N GLY A 166 -9.98 14.50 8.54
CA GLY A 166 -8.92 15.42 8.12
C GLY A 166 -8.01 15.85 9.27
N ARG A 167 -8.60 16.25 10.41
CA ARG A 167 -7.85 16.71 11.59
C ARG A 167 -7.10 15.56 12.26
N GLY A 168 -7.73 14.39 12.43
CA GLY A 168 -7.07 13.22 12.99
C GLY A 168 -5.87 12.77 12.15
N ARG A 169 -5.98 12.79 10.81
CA ARG A 169 -4.85 12.51 9.92
C ARG A 169 -3.73 13.55 10.04
N GLN A 170 -4.07 14.83 10.20
CA GLN A 170 -3.09 15.88 10.44
C GLN A 170 -2.36 15.67 11.78
N THR A 171 -3.11 15.46 12.87
CA THR A 171 -2.56 15.20 14.20
C THR A 171 -1.66 13.97 14.21
N PHE A 172 -2.05 12.90 13.51
CA PHE A 172 -1.21 11.73 13.34
C PHE A 172 0.12 12.08 12.67
N ALA A 173 0.08 12.85 11.58
CA ALA A 173 1.28 13.24 10.83
C ALA A 173 2.22 14.14 11.65
N GLU A 174 1.68 15.09 12.41
CA GLU A 174 2.43 16.02 13.28
C GLU A 174 3.23 15.29 14.38
N ARG A 175 2.84 14.06 14.76
CA ARG A 175 3.66 13.23 15.68
C ARG A 175 4.97 12.73 15.06
N GLY A 176 5.15 12.88 13.74
CA GLY A 176 6.37 12.50 13.03
C GLY A 176 6.75 11.04 13.18
N GLN A 177 5.76 10.15 13.24
CA GLN A 177 6.02 8.71 13.26
C GLN A 177 6.34 8.24 11.84
N ALA A 178 7.54 7.69 11.64
CA ALA A 178 7.94 7.17 10.34
C ALA A 178 7.02 6.03 9.86
N CYS A 179 6.81 5.95 8.55
CA CYS A 179 6.17 4.79 7.94
C CYS A 179 6.92 3.50 8.32
N PRO A 180 6.23 2.42 8.73
CA PRO A 180 6.88 1.14 9.07
C PRO A 180 7.69 0.51 7.94
N PHE A 181 7.47 0.95 6.70
CA PHE A 181 8.21 0.50 5.52
C PHE A 181 9.36 1.43 5.13
N LEU A 182 9.64 2.50 5.89
CA LEU A 182 10.79 3.36 5.68
C LEU A 182 12.01 2.79 6.41
N ASP A 183 13.10 2.55 5.69
CA ASP A 183 14.42 2.42 6.30
C ASP A 183 14.89 3.82 6.68
N GLU A 184 14.76 4.19 7.96
CA GLU A 184 15.09 5.53 8.46
C GLU A 184 16.58 5.85 8.31
N GLY A 185 17.45 4.85 8.44
CA GLY A 185 18.90 5.01 8.28
C GLY A 185 19.28 5.37 6.85
N LYS A 186 18.63 4.76 5.86
CA LYS A 186 18.89 5.04 4.43
C LYS A 186 17.97 6.11 3.85
N GLY A 187 16.89 6.47 4.53
CA GLY A 187 15.80 7.28 4.00
C GLY A 187 15.11 6.65 2.78
N ARG A 188 15.07 5.31 2.69
CA ARG A 188 14.54 4.59 1.51
C ARG A 188 13.37 3.69 1.88
N CYS A 189 12.35 3.67 1.03
CA CYS A 189 11.22 2.77 1.23
C CYS A 189 11.62 1.32 0.89
N ARG A 190 11.39 0.41 1.84
CA ARG A 190 11.66 -1.03 1.71
C ARG A 190 10.69 -1.73 0.75
N ILE A 191 9.49 -1.19 0.57
CA ILE A 191 8.50 -1.66 -0.41
C ILE A 191 8.49 -0.81 -1.69
N TRP A 192 9.63 -0.25 -2.11
CA TRP A 192 9.71 0.73 -3.21
C TRP A 192 8.90 0.32 -4.46
N GLU A 193 9.10 -0.93 -4.91
CA GLU A 193 8.42 -1.51 -6.08
C GLU A 193 6.94 -1.83 -5.85
N ARG A 194 6.53 -1.98 -4.58
CA ARG A 194 5.16 -2.32 -4.17
C ARG A 194 4.40 -1.14 -3.56
N ARG A 195 4.95 0.08 -3.65
CA ARG A 195 4.32 1.27 -3.07
C ARG A 195 2.90 1.42 -3.65
N PRO A 196 1.92 1.83 -2.83
CA PRO A 196 0.60 2.11 -3.37
C PRO A 196 0.63 3.37 -4.24
N ILE A 197 -0.35 3.50 -5.12
CA ILE A 197 -0.63 4.66 -5.97
C ILE A 197 -0.65 5.94 -5.13
N SER A 198 -1.20 5.90 -3.91
CA SER A 198 -1.23 7.04 -3.00
C SER A 198 0.16 7.52 -2.55
N CYS A 199 1.19 6.68 -2.62
CA CYS A 199 2.59 7.05 -2.42
C CYS A 199 3.27 7.46 -3.73
N ARG A 200 2.98 6.76 -4.83
CA ARG A 200 3.55 7.02 -6.17
C ARG A 200 3.10 8.37 -6.76
N MET A 201 1.89 8.82 -6.43
CA MET A 201 1.32 10.05 -7.00
C MET A 201 1.97 11.34 -6.50
N HIS A 202 2.71 11.30 -5.39
CA HIS A 202 3.10 12.47 -4.62
C HIS A 202 4.50 12.98 -5.02
N HIS A 203 4.57 14.22 -5.47
CA HIS A 203 5.80 14.90 -5.86
C HIS A 203 5.94 16.15 -5.01
N ILE A 204 7.04 16.24 -4.27
CA ILE A 204 7.39 17.40 -3.46
C ILE A 204 8.21 18.32 -4.34
N VAL A 205 7.71 19.53 -4.55
CA VAL A 205 8.37 20.56 -5.36
C VAL A 205 8.92 21.64 -4.44
N GLY A 206 9.99 22.31 -4.85
CA GLY A 206 10.70 23.25 -3.99
C GLY A 206 11.48 22.56 -2.87
N ASP A 207 11.48 23.14 -1.67
CA ASP A 207 12.25 22.63 -0.53
C ASP A 207 11.62 21.36 0.05
N SER A 208 12.32 20.23 -0.13
CA SER A 208 11.86 18.93 0.33
C SER A 208 11.84 18.77 1.85
N ALA A 209 12.57 19.59 2.61
CA ALA A 209 12.54 19.56 4.07
C ALA A 209 11.15 19.94 4.61
N LEU A 210 10.42 20.81 3.90
CA LEU A 210 9.06 21.22 4.24
C LEU A 210 8.05 20.06 4.21
N ALA A 211 8.38 18.96 3.53
CA ALA A 211 7.51 17.79 3.49
C ALA A 211 7.44 17.03 4.82
N ASP A 212 8.39 17.23 5.74
CA ASP A 212 8.28 16.70 7.10
C ASP A 212 7.15 17.45 7.85
N PRO A 213 6.11 16.76 8.35
CA PRO A 213 5.02 17.38 9.10
C PRO A 213 5.44 18.13 10.37
N ARG A 214 6.65 17.85 10.89
CA ARG A 214 7.21 18.54 12.06
C ARG A 214 7.95 19.83 11.71
N HIS A 215 8.18 20.09 10.42
CA HIS A 215 8.84 21.31 9.99
C HIS A 215 7.95 22.51 10.34
N GLU A 216 8.52 23.57 10.93
CA GLU A 216 7.78 24.79 11.32
C GLU A 216 6.98 25.40 10.16
N ARG A 217 7.56 25.33 8.96
CA ARG A 217 6.98 25.78 7.70
C ARG A 217 6.30 24.68 6.88
N HIS A 218 5.87 23.58 7.50
CA HIS A 218 5.19 22.49 6.80
C HIS A 218 3.96 22.95 5.99
N ALA A 219 3.26 24.00 6.46
CA ALA A 219 2.14 24.60 5.76
C ALA A 219 2.51 25.10 4.34
N ASP A 220 3.75 25.55 4.16
CA ASP A 220 4.30 26.10 2.92
C ASP A 220 4.71 25.02 1.92
N VAL A 221 4.66 23.74 2.28
CA VAL A 221 5.10 22.66 1.39
C VAL A 221 4.36 22.72 0.06
N GLU A 222 5.12 22.72 -1.02
CA GLU A 222 4.59 22.68 -2.38
C GLU A 222 4.60 21.25 -2.89
N VAL A 223 3.47 20.81 -3.44
CA VAL A 223 3.31 19.43 -3.89
C VAL A 223 2.48 19.36 -5.15
N VAL A 224 2.85 18.43 -6.01
CA VAL A 224 2.09 18.05 -7.20
C VAL A 224 1.67 16.58 -7.06
N ASN A 225 0.35 16.36 -7.10
CA ASN A 225 -0.23 15.03 -7.01
C ASN A 225 -0.74 14.59 -8.38
N ILE A 226 0.01 13.73 -9.06
CA ILE A 226 -0.40 13.11 -10.33
C ILE A 226 -1.23 11.88 -9.99
N ARG A 227 -2.56 12.04 -9.89
CA ARG A 227 -3.47 10.97 -9.45
C ARG A 227 -3.78 9.97 -10.57
N LEU A 228 -4.20 8.77 -10.16
CA LEU A 228 -4.83 7.79 -11.05
C LEU A 228 -6.00 8.44 -11.82
N PRO A 229 -6.09 8.25 -13.14
CA PRO A 229 -7.24 8.72 -13.91
C PRO A 229 -8.56 8.14 -13.38
N VAL A 230 -9.63 8.94 -13.47
CA VAL A 230 -10.92 8.64 -12.81
C VAL A 230 -11.49 7.28 -13.23
N ARG A 231 -11.44 6.93 -14.52
CA ARG A 231 -12.06 5.70 -15.01
C ARG A 231 -11.36 4.43 -14.45
N PRO A 232 -10.03 4.28 -14.55
CA PRO A 232 -9.33 3.20 -13.86
C PRO A 232 -9.55 3.20 -12.34
N GLN A 233 -9.60 4.38 -11.71
CA GLN A 233 -9.84 4.51 -10.27
C GLN A 233 -11.22 3.97 -9.85
N VAL A 234 -12.26 4.26 -10.64
CA VAL A 234 -13.61 3.75 -10.40
C VAL A 234 -13.65 2.23 -10.56
N THR A 235 -13.05 1.67 -11.62
CA THR A 235 -12.98 0.21 -11.80
C THR A 235 -12.21 -0.45 -10.65
N LEU A 236 -11.08 0.12 -10.20
CA LEU A 236 -10.33 -0.39 -9.06
C LEU A 236 -11.17 -0.38 -7.77
N SER A 237 -11.97 0.66 -7.55
CA SER A 237 -12.91 0.72 -6.41
C SER A 237 -14.05 -0.30 -6.53
N GLN A 238 -14.43 -0.70 -7.75
CA GLN A 238 -15.42 -1.76 -7.97
C GLN A 238 -14.82 -3.15 -7.71
N ILE A 239 -13.54 -3.36 -8.04
CA ILE A 239 -12.80 -4.58 -7.68
C ILE A 239 -12.79 -4.75 -6.16
N ASP A 240 -12.44 -3.70 -5.41
CA ASP A 240 -12.44 -3.73 -3.94
C ASP A 240 -13.78 -4.18 -3.37
N LYS A 241 -14.88 -3.66 -3.91
CA LYS A 241 -16.24 -4.06 -3.51
C LYS A 241 -16.52 -5.51 -3.87
N ARG A 242 -16.16 -5.94 -5.08
CA ARG A 242 -16.42 -7.30 -5.56
C ARG A 242 -15.63 -8.36 -4.78
N MET A 243 -14.41 -8.04 -4.35
CA MET A 243 -13.62 -8.96 -3.52
C MET A 243 -14.13 -9.05 -2.07
N GLU A 244 -15.01 -8.12 -1.65
CA GLU A 244 -15.63 -8.06 -0.31
C GLU A 244 -14.62 -8.09 0.85
N LEU A 245 -13.39 -7.58 0.64
CA LEU A 245 -12.34 -7.66 1.65
C LEU A 245 -12.60 -6.78 2.89
N GLY A 246 -13.45 -5.75 2.76
CA GLY A 246 -13.81 -4.86 3.87
C GLY A 246 -12.63 -4.09 4.48
N LEU A 247 -11.54 -3.92 3.73
CA LEU A 247 -10.30 -3.33 4.25
C LEU A 247 -10.45 -1.84 4.52
N SER A 248 -9.73 -1.39 5.54
CA SER A 248 -9.51 0.02 5.84
C SER A 248 -8.82 0.72 4.67
N PRO A 249 -9.19 1.96 4.33
CA PRO A 249 -8.47 2.73 3.30
C PRO A 249 -7.07 3.19 3.75
N PHE A 250 -6.70 2.97 5.02
CA PHE A 250 -5.38 3.28 5.55
C PHE A 250 -4.43 2.10 5.40
N LEU A 251 -3.22 2.37 4.90
CA LEU A 251 -2.24 1.31 4.62
C LEU A 251 -1.91 0.45 5.85
N TYR A 252 -1.78 1.06 7.03
CA TYR A 252 -1.31 0.34 8.22
C TYR A 252 -2.34 -0.67 8.71
N ALA A 253 -3.60 -0.23 8.82
CA ALA A 253 -4.70 -1.07 9.24
C ALA A 253 -5.04 -2.16 8.20
N SER A 254 -5.03 -1.83 6.91
CA SER A 254 -5.37 -2.78 5.84
C SER A 254 -4.41 -3.97 5.75
N VAL A 255 -3.11 -3.73 5.89
CA VAL A 255 -2.11 -4.81 5.91
C VAL A 255 -2.34 -5.77 7.09
N LEU A 256 -2.76 -5.25 8.24
CA LEU A 256 -3.09 -6.09 9.41
C LEU A 256 -4.42 -6.83 9.29
N GLN A 257 -5.44 -6.20 8.68
CA GLN A 257 -6.69 -6.88 8.39
C GLN A 257 -6.46 -8.07 7.42
N LEU A 258 -5.52 -7.94 6.48
CA LEU A 258 -5.10 -9.08 5.65
C LEU A 258 -4.35 -10.15 6.44
N LEU A 259 -3.53 -9.77 7.43
CA LEU A 259 -2.91 -10.76 8.33
C LEU A 259 -3.96 -11.57 9.09
N GLN A 260 -5.05 -10.95 9.52
CA GLN A 260 -6.18 -11.61 10.17
C GLN A 260 -6.96 -12.49 9.18
N LEU A 261 -7.30 -11.96 7.99
CA LEU A 261 -8.02 -12.70 6.94
C LEU A 261 -7.26 -13.96 6.49
N GLY A 262 -5.94 -13.83 6.34
CA GLY A 262 -5.05 -14.93 5.98
C GLY A 262 -4.72 -15.88 7.13
N GLU A 263 -5.22 -15.64 8.35
CA GLU A 263 -4.91 -16.43 9.56
C GLU A 263 -3.39 -16.58 9.80
N GLY A 264 -2.65 -15.50 9.52
CA GLY A 264 -1.19 -15.52 9.60
C GLY A 264 -0.48 -16.04 8.34
N GLU A 265 -1.18 -16.62 7.37
CA GLU A 265 -0.64 -17.17 6.13
C GLU A 265 -0.78 -16.20 4.94
N LEU A 266 -0.05 -16.50 3.87
CA LEU A 266 -0.18 -15.78 2.60
C LEU A 266 -1.49 -16.16 1.88
N LEU A 267 -2.16 -15.16 1.32
CA LEU A 267 -3.22 -15.37 0.34
C LEU A 267 -2.58 -15.70 -1.01
N GLN A 268 -2.57 -16.98 -1.35
CA GLN A 268 -1.92 -17.49 -2.56
C GLN A 268 -2.86 -17.52 -3.76
N GLU A 269 -2.28 -17.52 -4.96
CA GLU A 269 -3.06 -17.74 -6.18
C GLU A 269 -3.47 -19.21 -6.33
N VAL A 270 -4.59 -19.44 -7.02
CA VAL A 270 -5.01 -20.77 -7.44
C VAL A 270 -3.90 -21.41 -8.31
N GLY A 271 -3.44 -22.58 -7.87
CA GLY A 271 -2.36 -23.32 -8.53
C GLY A 271 -0.96 -23.00 -8.01
N GLU A 272 -0.79 -22.00 -7.14
CA GLU A 272 0.50 -21.76 -6.49
C GLU A 272 0.79 -22.85 -5.44
N ALA A 273 2.04 -23.30 -5.38
CA ALA A 273 2.46 -24.25 -4.37
C ALA A 273 2.30 -23.67 -2.95
N PRO A 274 1.75 -24.42 -1.98
CA PRO A 274 1.60 -23.97 -0.60
C PRO A 274 2.92 -23.49 0.00
N ARG A 275 3.00 -22.21 0.37
CA ARG A 275 4.08 -21.63 1.16
C ARG A 275 3.60 -21.61 2.61
N ARG A 276 4.02 -22.60 3.40
CA ARG A 276 3.72 -22.60 4.84
C ARG A 276 4.57 -21.55 5.52
N MET A 277 3.95 -20.72 6.35
CA MET A 277 4.67 -19.80 7.21
C MET A 277 4.98 -20.47 8.56
N GLN A 278 6.12 -20.14 9.14
CA GLN A 278 6.46 -20.45 10.53
C GLN A 278 5.79 -19.42 11.44
N GLN A 279 5.67 -19.75 12.73
CA GLN A 279 5.15 -18.83 13.75
C GLN A 279 5.97 -17.54 13.86
N ASP A 280 7.28 -17.60 13.58
CA ASP A 280 8.16 -16.43 13.51
C ASP A 280 8.03 -15.62 12.21
N GLY A 281 7.13 -16.05 11.33
CA GLY A 281 6.85 -15.42 10.07
C GLY A 281 7.76 -15.84 8.91
N ARG A 282 8.65 -16.82 9.07
CA ARG A 282 9.50 -17.31 7.97
C ARG A 282 8.76 -18.28 7.06
N VAL A 283 9.05 -18.23 5.75
CA VAL A 283 8.60 -19.31 4.86
C VAL A 283 9.33 -20.60 5.25
N VAL A 284 8.60 -21.68 5.50
CA VAL A 284 9.16 -23.00 5.81
C VAL A 284 10.00 -23.45 4.60
N GLN A 285 11.32 -23.40 4.75
CA GLN A 285 12.22 -24.01 3.77
C GLN A 285 11.96 -25.52 3.76
N LYS A 286 11.63 -26.08 2.60
CA LYS A 286 11.58 -27.54 2.44
C LYS A 286 12.95 -28.08 2.82
N ALA A 287 13.01 -28.89 3.88
CA ALA A 287 14.24 -29.54 4.30
C ALA A 287 14.89 -30.23 3.09
N ASN A 288 16.10 -29.82 2.72
CA ASN A 288 16.83 -30.44 1.62
C ASN A 288 17.09 -31.91 2.01
N ARG A 289 16.29 -32.85 1.51
CA ARG A 289 16.43 -34.28 1.85
C ARG A 289 17.65 -34.92 1.17
N ASN A 290 18.50 -34.13 0.50
CA ASN A 290 19.70 -34.57 -0.22
C ASN A 290 21.02 -34.16 0.48
N VAL A 291 21.00 -33.84 1.78
CA VAL A 291 22.23 -33.68 2.56
C VAL A 291 22.73 -35.03 3.11
N LYS A 292 24.07 -35.19 3.23
CA LYS A 292 24.74 -36.44 3.67
C LYS A 292 24.23 -36.99 5.00
N HIS A 293 23.72 -36.14 5.89
CA HIS A 293 23.18 -36.49 7.20
C HIS A 293 21.67 -36.84 7.18
N ALA A 294 20.99 -36.77 6.03
CA ALA A 294 19.59 -37.15 5.94
C ALA A 294 19.39 -38.65 6.21
N LYS A 295 18.27 -39.02 6.87
CA LYS A 295 17.92 -40.41 7.25
C LYS A 295 18.04 -41.43 6.10
N LYS A 296 17.83 -41.00 4.85
CA LYS A 296 17.98 -41.86 3.65
C LYS A 296 19.42 -42.31 3.40
N HIS A 297 20.41 -41.46 3.67
CA HIS A 297 21.83 -41.78 3.53
C HIS A 297 22.36 -42.55 4.74
N GLN A 298 21.80 -42.28 5.93
CA GLN A 298 22.11 -43.06 7.14
C GLN A 298 21.64 -44.52 7.04
N LYS A 299 20.46 -44.77 6.45
CA LYS A 299 19.96 -46.14 6.18
C LYS A 299 20.83 -46.89 5.16
N LYS A 300 21.24 -46.23 4.06
CA LYS A 300 22.14 -46.83 3.06
C LYS A 300 23.50 -47.22 3.66
N ASN A 301 24.10 -46.35 4.47
CA ASN A 301 25.38 -46.65 5.12
C ASN A 301 25.28 -47.77 6.17
N LYS A 302 24.17 -47.85 6.92
CA LYS A 302 23.92 -48.97 7.85
C LYS A 302 23.72 -50.32 7.12
N GLN A 303 23.03 -50.32 5.98
CA GLN A 303 22.85 -51.54 5.18
C GLN A 303 24.16 -52.00 4.51
N GLN A 304 24.98 -51.09 4.01
CA GLN A 304 26.30 -51.45 3.47
C GLN A 304 27.25 -52.01 4.54
N LYS A 305 27.23 -51.47 5.77
CA LYS A 305 28.02 -52.04 6.89
C LYS A 305 27.55 -53.43 7.32
N LYS A 306 26.25 -53.76 7.18
CA LYS A 306 25.72 -55.09 7.47
C LYS A 306 26.03 -56.14 6.40
N LYS A 307 26.30 -55.75 5.15
CA LYS A 307 26.70 -56.67 4.07
C LYS A 307 28.20 -56.95 4.01
N ARG A 308 29.00 -56.26 4.82
CA ARG A 308 30.47 -56.40 4.90
C ARG A 308 30.95 -57.13 6.16
N LYS A 309 30.02 -57.61 6.99
CA LYS A 309 30.25 -58.59 8.06
C LYS A 309 29.61 -59.89 7.61
#